data_AF-A0A9J5YP77-F1
#
_entry.id   AF-A0A9J5YP77-F1
#
_cell.length_a   1.000
_cell.length_b   1.000
_cell.length_c   1.000
_cell.angle_alpha   90.00
_cell.angle_beta   90.00
_cell.angle_gamma   90.00
#
_symmetry.space_group_name_H-M   'P 1'
#
loop_
_entity.id
_entity.type
_entity.pdbx_description
1 polymer ?
#
loop_
_entity_poly.entity_id
_entity_poly.type
_entity_poly.pdbx_seq_one_letter_code
_entity_poly.pdbx_strand_id
1 'polypeptide(L)'
;MAKRWRQLRSAVSKGQTFSLLDFPVEKCNFSGQRFGTQPAFAWLTCEKSIDDCEILKKHKILTRSGTHFGSSEKYMRDQFDKP
;
A
#
# COMPACT_ATOMS: atom_id res chain seq x y z
N MET A 1 -0.30 12.96 -4.70
CA MET A 1 -0.06 11.65 -4.05
C MET A 1 0.66 11.72 -2.70
N ALA A 2 1.64 12.62 -2.50
CA ALA A 2 2.41 12.75 -1.26
C ALA A 2 1.60 12.74 0.06
N LYS A 3 0.52 13.53 0.14
CA LYS A 3 -0.34 13.59 1.34
C LYS A 3 -0.97 12.22 1.66
N ARG A 4 -1.54 11.56 0.65
CA ARG A 4 -2.18 10.24 0.79
C ARG A 4 -1.17 9.18 1.26
N TRP A 5 0.02 9.15 0.65
CA TRP A 5 1.11 8.25 1.06
C TRP A 5 1.60 8.52 2.49
N ARG A 6 1.70 9.78 2.91
CA ARG A 6 2.09 10.13 4.29
C ARG A 6 1.07 9.61 5.30
N GLN A 7 -0.22 9.78 5.01
CA GLN A 7 -1.30 9.27 5.85
C GLN A 7 -1.30 7.75 5.91
N LEU A 8 -1.15 7.07 4.76
CA LEU A 8 -1.11 5.62 4.71
C LEU A 8 0.07 5.06 5.49
N ARG A 9 1.30 5.57 5.26
CA ARG A 9 2.49 5.13 6.00
C ARG A 9 2.32 5.34 7.51
N SER A 10 1.73 6.46 7.93
CA SER A 10 1.43 6.70 9.36
C SER A 10 0.37 5.77 9.93
N ALA A 11 -0.62 5.34 9.14
CA ALA A 11 -1.64 4.40 9.60
C ALA A 11 -1.06 2.98 9.70
N VAL A 12 -0.31 2.56 8.68
CA VAL A 12 0.35 1.25 8.64
C VAL A 12 1.41 1.15 9.74
N SER A 13 2.22 2.17 9.98
CA SER A 13 3.25 2.14 11.03
C SER A 13 2.69 2.06 12.45
N LYS A 14 1.41 2.42 12.66
CA LYS A 14 0.71 2.25 13.94
C LYS A 14 0.12 0.85 14.10
N GLY A 15 -0.10 0.14 13.00
CA GLY A 15 -0.53 -1.26 13.01
C GLY A 15 0.66 -2.21 12.92
N GLN A 16 0.50 -3.43 13.44
CA GLN A 16 1.46 -4.54 13.24
C GLN A 16 0.89 -5.62 12.31
N THR A 17 -0.18 -5.30 11.58
CA THR A 17 -0.92 -6.29 10.77
C THR A 17 -0.50 -6.25 9.30
N PHE A 18 -0.07 -5.07 8.83
CA PHE A 18 0.25 -4.83 7.43
C PHE A 18 1.63 -4.20 7.32
N SER A 19 2.31 -4.52 6.23
CA SER A 19 3.57 -3.91 5.82
C SER A 19 3.41 -3.32 4.43
N LEU A 20 4.05 -2.17 4.20
CA LEU A 20 4.11 -1.53 2.89
C LEU A 20 5.42 -1.91 2.20
N LEU A 21 5.40 -1.96 0.86
CA LEU A 21 6.66 -2.01 0.13
C LEU A 21 7.49 -0.75 0.40
N ASP A 22 8.77 -0.97 0.65
CA ASP A 22 9.73 0.11 0.74
C ASP A 22 10.17 0.53 -0.65
N PHE A 23 10.27 1.84 -0.86
CA PHE A 23 10.65 2.42 -2.14
C PHE A 23 11.87 3.31 -1.93
N PRO A 24 12.92 3.17 -2.76
CA PRO A 24 14.11 3.99 -2.63
C PRO A 24 13.79 5.48 -2.87
N VAL A 25 14.55 6.34 -2.19
CA VAL A 25 14.50 7.79 -2.38
C VAL A 25 15.46 8.18 -3.50
N GLU A 26 14.90 8.58 -4.63
CA GLU A 26 15.65 8.91 -5.83
C GLU A 26 15.51 10.39 -6.22
N LYS A 27 16.43 10.89 -7.04
CA LYS A 27 16.36 12.25 -7.60
C LYS A 27 15.47 12.24 -8.84
N CYS A 28 14.44 13.07 -8.85
CA CYS A 28 13.61 13.29 -10.02
C CYS A 28 14.29 14.29 -10.97
N ASN A 29 14.57 13.88 -12.21
CA ASN A 29 15.20 14.76 -13.21
C ASN A 29 14.31 15.94 -13.62
N PHE A 30 12.99 15.77 -13.59
CA PHE A 30 12.03 16.81 -13.98
C PHE A 30 11.94 17.93 -12.92
N SER A 31 11.76 17.56 -11.65
CA SER A 31 11.59 18.54 -10.55
C SER A 31 12.89 18.93 -9.86
N GLY A 32 13.98 18.18 -10.07
CA GLY A 32 15.26 18.33 -9.38
C GLY A 32 15.25 17.87 -7.90
N GLN A 33 14.09 17.51 -7.35
CA GLN A 33 13.92 17.13 -5.95
C GLN A 33 14.20 15.65 -5.70
N ARG A 34 14.57 15.30 -4.46
CA ARG A 34 14.72 13.90 -4.02
C ARG A 34 13.50 13.49 -3.20
N PHE A 35 12.81 12.44 -3.62
CA PHE A 35 11.68 11.87 -2.88
C PHE A 35 11.51 10.39 -3.23
N GLY A 36 10.95 9.63 -2.29
CA GLY A 36 10.60 8.22 -2.53
C GLY A 36 9.43 8.07 -3.49
N THR A 37 9.40 6.97 -4.23
CA THR A 37 8.32 6.69 -5.19
C THR A 37 6.95 6.71 -4.51
N GLN A 38 6.00 7.43 -5.12
CA GLN A 38 4.63 7.58 -4.61
C GLN A 38 3.64 7.07 -5.67
N PRO A 39 3.54 5.74 -5.85
CA PRO A 39 2.71 5.16 -6.90
C PRO A 39 1.22 5.45 -6.68
N ALA A 40 0.43 5.32 -7.75
CA ALA A 40 -1.03 5.48 -7.70
C ALA A 40 -1.73 4.38 -6.87
N PHE A 41 -1.06 3.26 -6.67
CA PHE A 41 -1.55 2.11 -5.92
C PHE A 41 -0.64 1.82 -4.73
N ALA A 42 -1.23 1.43 -3.61
CA ALA A 42 -0.52 0.91 -2.46
C ALA A 42 -0.55 -0.62 -2.51
N TRP A 43 0.63 -1.22 -2.44
CA TRP A 43 0.78 -2.65 -2.25
C TRP A 43 1.01 -2.91 -0.77
N LEU A 44 0.08 -3.65 -0.17
CA LEU A 44 0.09 -4.04 1.23
C LEU A 44 0.40 -5.54 1.29
N THR A 45 1.37 -5.89 2.11
CA THR A 45 1.68 -7.28 2.46
C THR A 45 1.10 -7.54 3.84
N CYS A 46 0.38 -8.62 3.98
CA CYS A 46 -0.15 -9.06 5.26
C CYS A 46 0.83 -10.04 5.91
N GLU A 47 1.38 -9.68 7.06
CA GLU A 47 2.39 -10.49 7.75
C GLU A 47 1.76 -11.56 8.66
N LYS A 48 0.50 -11.37 9.07
CA LYS A 48 -0.26 -12.29 9.91
C LYS A 48 -1.04 -13.32 9.07
N SER A 49 -1.98 -14.04 9.69
CA SER A 49 -2.84 -15.00 9.00
C SER A 49 -3.69 -14.32 7.92
N ILE A 50 -4.10 -15.08 6.90
CA ILE A 50 -4.92 -14.58 5.79
C ILE A 50 -6.25 -13.98 6.31
N ASP A 51 -6.77 -14.50 7.42
CA ASP A 51 -7.99 -14.02 8.09
C ASP A 51 -7.86 -12.57 8.59
N ASP A 52 -6.66 -12.17 9.01
CA ASP A 52 -6.37 -10.79 9.41
C ASP A 52 -6.31 -9.84 8.20
N CYS A 53 -6.14 -10.37 6.99
CA CYS A 53 -6.14 -9.55 5.77
C CYS A 53 -7.56 -9.32 5.23
N GLU A 54 -8.47 -10.28 5.48
CA GLU A 54 -9.90 -10.16 5.19
C GLU A 54 -10.58 -9.03 6.01
N ILE A 55 -9.96 -8.55 7.10
CA ILE A 55 -10.49 -7.45 7.91
C ILE A 55 -10.68 -6.16 7.09
N LEU A 56 -9.85 -5.94 6.06
CA LEU A 56 -9.97 -4.76 5.21
C LEU A 56 -11.32 -4.75 4.48
N LYS A 57 -11.76 -5.91 3.98
CA LYS A 57 -13.09 -6.07 3.38
C LYS A 57 -14.18 -5.85 4.43
N LYS A 58 -14.02 -6.37 5.66
CA LYS A 58 -14.96 -6.14 6.77
C LYS A 58 -15.10 -4.66 7.13
N HIS A 59 -14.02 -3.88 7.03
CA HIS A 59 -14.01 -2.44 7.24
C HIS A 59 -14.39 -1.60 6.00
N LYS A 60 -14.99 -2.22 4.98
CA LYS A 60 -15.43 -1.57 3.72
C LYS A 60 -14.28 -0.99 2.88
N ILE A 61 -13.05 -1.44 3.10
CA ILE A 61 -11.89 -1.11 2.27
C ILE A 61 -11.83 -2.14 1.15
N LEU A 62 -12.12 -1.70 -0.07
CA LEU A 62 -12.09 -2.57 -1.24
C LEU A 62 -10.66 -2.67 -1.78
N THR A 63 -9.98 -3.75 -1.43
CA THR A 63 -8.67 -4.09 -2.00
C THR A 63 -8.80 -5.15 -3.09
N ARG A 64 -7.83 -5.18 -4.02
CA ARG A 64 -7.69 -6.27 -4.99
C ARG A 64 -6.65 -7.26 -4.49
N SER A 65 -7.02 -8.54 -4.42
CA SER A 65 -6.09 -9.61 -4.04
C SER A 65 -4.94 -9.74 -5.04
N GLY A 66 -3.75 -10.06 -4.52
CA GLY A 66 -2.54 -10.31 -5.30
C GLY A 66 -2.69 -11.47 -6.27
N THR A 67 -3.59 -12.43 -6.00
CA THR A 67 -3.89 -13.56 -6.90
C THR A 67 -4.37 -13.10 -8.27
N HIS A 68 -5.11 -11.99 -8.33
CA HIS A 68 -5.57 -11.40 -9.59
C HIS A 68 -4.40 -10.91 -10.46
N PHE A 69 -3.23 -10.70 -9.86
CA PHE A 69 -2.00 -10.25 -10.52
C PHE A 69 -0.92 -11.34 -10.58
N GLY A 70 -1.28 -12.61 -10.32
CA GLY A 70 -0.32 -13.71 -10.28
C GLY A 70 0.64 -13.68 -9.08
N SER A 71 0.30 -12.92 -8.03
CA SER A 71 1.04 -12.86 -6.76
C SER A 71 0.34 -13.69 -5.68
N SER A 72 1.00 -13.86 -4.53
CA SER A 72 0.42 -14.56 -3.37
C SER A 72 -0.82 -13.83 -2.82
N GLU A 73 -1.75 -14.58 -2.22
CA GLU A 73 -2.95 -14.03 -1.55
C GLU A 73 -2.62 -13.07 -0.39
N LYS A 74 -1.38 -13.13 0.11
CA LYS A 74 -0.84 -12.23 1.14
C LYS A 74 -0.63 -10.80 0.65
N TYR A 75 -0.57 -10.60 -0.66
CA TYR A 75 -0.43 -9.27 -1.25
C TYR A 75 -1.80 -8.72 -1.60
N MET A 76 -1.99 -7.43 -1.36
CA MET A 76 -3.19 -6.70 -1.71
C MET A 76 -2.82 -5.37 -2.36
N ARG A 77 -3.59 -4.97 -3.36
CA ARG A 77 -3.44 -3.69 -4.03
C ARG A 77 -4.64 -2.80 -3.73
N ASP A 78 -4.38 -1.66 -3.13
CA ASP A 78 -5.36 -0.61 -2.88
C ASP A 78 -5.14 0.58 -3.84
N GLN A 79 -6.23 1.22 -4.25
CA GLN A 79 -6.20 2.37 -5.15
C GLN A 79 -6.58 3.64 -4.38
N PHE A 80 -5.71 4.64 -4.41
CA PHE A 80 -5.94 5.89 -3.70
C PHE A 80 -7.02 6.78 -4.32
N ASP A 81 -7.28 6.62 -5.63
CA ASP A 81 -8.39 7.29 -6.31
C ASP A 81 -9.55 6.32 -6.45
N LYS A 82 -10.49 6.46 -5.51
CA LYS A 82 -11.86 6.01 -5.73
C LYS A 82 -12.68 7.26 -6.06
N PRO A 83 -13.50 7.26 -7.13
CA PRO A 83 -14.48 8.32 -7.36
C PRO A 83 -15.50 8.38 -6.21
#